data_AF-A0A916C487-F1
#
_entry.id   AF-A0A916C487-F1
#
_cell.length_a   1.000
_cell.length_b   1.000
_cell.length_c   1.000
_cell.angle_alpha   90.00
_cell.angle_beta   90.00
_cell.angle_gamma   90.00
#
_symmetry.space_group_name_H-M   'P 1'
#
loop_
_entity.id
_entity.type
_entity.pdbx_description
1 polymer ?
#
loop_
_entity_poly.entity_id
_entity_poly.type
_entity_poly.pdbx_seq_one_letter_code
_entity_poly.pdbx_strand_id
1 'polypeptide(L)'
;MQPTLGIFLARDPWSGDVIRSGSMNGFGYGLGNPVKYTDPSGMVICEDSNSLACRIRASFLHTKAYLIKQSVTAGELLPVEGFAQLIDYAMPLFDYDIRGMLWGTTHVINGMEPNNPPLWRQGPYSHSSSPYFIEPNWLPYRNEPAKNKLGWKHSLRGDWRKEYWDKTAGQAYHFWFYVAVRYFDGMGYADFGNWGHDQQEYWEDYDFINSPEDEAPPPSGISKPDYDLGNKAIQLGDALAEAGALQDLIYPRYCRADIKLPKPDFDPAAWIRANLKE
;
A
#
# COMPACT_ATOMS: atom_id res chain seq x y z
N MET A 1 22.62 14.76 -16.65
CA MET A 1 23.54 15.88 -16.38
C MET A 1 24.62 15.88 -17.47
N GLN A 2 25.05 17.03 -17.96
CA GLN A 2 26.26 17.15 -18.79
C GLN A 2 27.39 17.76 -17.96
N PRO A 3 28.38 16.97 -17.48
CA PRO A 3 29.39 17.44 -16.54
C PRO A 3 30.18 18.66 -17.03
N THR A 4 30.50 18.70 -18.33
CA THR A 4 31.23 19.82 -18.97
C THR A 4 30.46 21.14 -18.92
N LEU A 5 29.12 21.09 -18.89
CA LEU A 5 28.27 22.28 -18.86
C LEU A 5 27.75 22.63 -17.46
N GLY A 6 27.85 21.71 -16.50
CA GLY A 6 27.34 21.94 -15.14
C GLY A 6 25.82 22.11 -15.06
N ILE A 7 25.06 21.57 -16.02
CA ILE A 7 23.60 21.67 -16.10
C ILE A 7 22.93 20.31 -16.33
N PHE A 8 21.63 20.25 -16.06
CA PHE A 8 20.79 19.14 -16.50
C PHE A 8 20.55 19.17 -18.01
N LEU A 9 20.38 17.99 -18.60
CA LEU A 9 20.08 17.82 -20.03
C LEU A 9 18.59 18.02 -20.34
N ALA A 10 17.76 17.96 -19.30
CA ALA A 10 16.33 18.24 -19.32
C ALA A 10 15.97 19.08 -18.10
N ARG A 11 14.87 19.83 -18.18
CA ARG A 11 14.41 20.65 -17.07
C ARG A 11 13.96 19.77 -15.91
N ASP A 12 14.37 20.10 -14.70
CA ASP A 12 13.90 19.53 -13.44
C ASP A 12 12.36 19.74 -13.33
N PRO A 13 11.57 18.68 -13.08
CA PRO A 13 10.12 18.78 -12.88
C PRO A 13 9.74 19.59 -11.63
N TRP A 14 10.65 19.76 -10.67
CA TRP A 14 10.44 20.64 -9.54
C TRP A 14 10.37 22.10 -9.98
N SER A 15 9.28 22.79 -9.60
CA SER A 15 9.04 24.18 -10.00
C SER A 15 9.92 25.21 -9.27
N GLY A 16 10.71 24.77 -8.29
CA GLY A 16 11.47 25.63 -7.40
C GLY A 16 10.62 26.25 -6.29
N ASP A 17 11.28 27.04 -5.46
CA ASP A 17 10.71 27.80 -4.35
C ASP A 17 10.85 29.30 -4.67
N VAL A 18 9.72 30.03 -4.65
CA VAL A 18 9.66 31.47 -4.96
C VAL A 18 10.47 32.32 -3.97
N ILE A 19 10.68 31.83 -2.74
CA ILE A 19 11.51 32.49 -1.72
C ILE A 19 13.01 32.24 -1.99
N ARG A 20 13.34 31.23 -2.79
CA ARG A 20 14.70 30.87 -3.18
C ARG A 20 14.84 30.98 -4.70
N SER A 21 14.88 32.19 -5.23
CA SER A 21 14.90 32.48 -6.68
C SER A 21 15.88 31.62 -7.49
N GLY A 22 17.05 31.27 -6.94
CA GLY A 22 18.03 30.38 -7.58
C GLY A 22 17.54 28.95 -7.84
N SER A 23 16.54 28.48 -7.08
CA SER A 23 15.88 27.18 -7.27
C SER A 23 14.86 27.16 -8.42
N MET A 24 14.44 28.32 -8.92
CA MET A 24 13.53 28.39 -10.08
C MET A 24 14.25 28.14 -11.42
N ASN A 25 15.58 28.04 -11.41
CA ASN A 25 16.35 27.62 -12.57
C ASN A 25 16.33 26.08 -12.70
N GLY A 26 15.35 25.56 -13.43
CA GLY A 26 15.17 24.11 -13.62
C GLY A 26 16.28 23.41 -14.41
N PHE A 27 17.35 24.09 -14.84
CA PHE A 27 18.52 23.46 -15.46
C PHE A 27 19.76 23.48 -14.54
N GLY A 28 19.69 24.19 -13.41
CA GLY A 28 20.82 24.38 -12.51
C GLY A 28 21.15 23.12 -11.71
N TYR A 29 22.43 22.71 -11.72
CA TYR A 29 22.91 21.62 -10.88
C TYR A 29 23.44 22.14 -9.54
N GLY A 30 23.03 21.54 -8.42
CA GLY A 30 23.58 21.84 -7.10
C GLY A 30 23.50 23.33 -6.72
N LEU A 31 22.42 24.02 -7.11
CA LEU A 31 22.23 25.47 -6.91
C LEU A 31 23.41 26.32 -7.42
N GLY A 32 24.13 25.86 -8.46
CA GLY A 32 25.30 26.53 -9.00
C GLY A 32 26.58 26.38 -8.16
N ASN A 33 26.57 25.56 -7.10
CA ASN A 33 27.75 25.28 -6.28
C ASN A 33 27.93 23.76 -6.07
N PRO A 34 28.43 23.03 -7.09
CA PRO A 34 28.60 21.58 -7.06
C PRO A 34 29.66 21.08 -6.07
N VAL A 35 30.53 21.97 -5.57
CA VAL A 35 31.56 21.65 -4.57
C VAL A 35 30.93 21.53 -3.18
N LYS A 36 29.90 22.33 -2.90
CA LYS A 36 29.20 22.36 -1.60
C LYS A 36 27.89 21.57 -1.62
N TYR A 37 27.20 21.56 -2.77
CA TYR A 37 25.92 20.91 -2.96
C TYR A 37 26.02 19.95 -4.12
N THR A 38 25.95 18.67 -3.81
CA THR A 38 25.65 17.66 -4.82
C THR A 38 24.13 17.56 -4.91
N ASP A 39 23.59 17.22 -6.08
CA ASP A 39 22.23 16.69 -6.16
C ASP A 39 22.30 15.14 -6.25
N PRO A 40 22.29 14.43 -5.11
CA PRO A 40 22.28 12.97 -5.08
C PRO A 40 20.93 12.32 -5.48
N SER A 41 19.93 13.05 -6.00
CA SER A 41 18.54 12.59 -6.15
C SER A 41 18.24 11.49 -7.19
N GLY A 42 19.03 10.43 -7.20
CA GLY A 42 18.45 9.10 -7.42
C GLY A 42 17.31 8.74 -6.44
N MET A 43 16.96 9.63 -5.49
CA MET A 43 15.77 9.55 -4.64
C MET A 43 14.51 9.67 -5.49
N VAL A 44 13.85 8.54 -5.67
CA VAL A 44 12.60 8.48 -6.40
C VAL A 44 11.45 8.49 -5.42
N ILE A 45 10.84 9.67 -5.28
CA ILE A 45 9.49 9.76 -4.76
C ILE A 45 8.61 9.12 -5.84
N CYS A 46 7.84 8.09 -5.49
CA CYS A 46 6.92 7.44 -6.42
C CYS A 46 5.68 8.30 -6.69
N GLU A 47 5.86 9.58 -6.95
CA GLU A 47 4.87 10.52 -7.47
C GLU A 47 4.78 10.43 -9.00
N ASP A 48 5.87 10.04 -9.67
CA ASP A 48 5.86 9.65 -11.09
C ASP A 48 5.94 8.14 -11.21
N SER A 49 4.81 7.53 -11.57
CA SER A 49 4.66 6.10 -11.83
C SER A 49 5.54 5.59 -12.97
N ASN A 50 6.04 6.50 -13.82
CA ASN A 50 6.99 6.16 -14.89
C ASN A 50 8.44 6.18 -14.44
N SER A 51 8.73 6.47 -13.16
CA SER A 51 10.09 6.41 -12.68
C SER A 51 10.62 4.97 -12.66
N LEU A 52 11.77 4.78 -13.30
CA LEU A 52 12.41 3.47 -13.40
C LEU A 52 12.71 2.86 -12.03
N ALA A 53 13.12 3.65 -11.03
CA ALA A 53 13.46 3.10 -9.72
C ALA A 53 12.21 2.61 -8.97
N CYS A 54 11.10 3.35 -9.03
CA CYS A 54 9.83 2.91 -8.42
C CYS A 54 9.32 1.63 -9.07
N ARG A 55 9.41 1.53 -10.40
CA ARG A 55 9.08 0.30 -11.14
C ARG A 55 9.95 -0.89 -10.75
N ILE A 56 11.25 -0.68 -10.57
CA ILE A 56 12.17 -1.74 -10.11
C ILE A 56 11.81 -2.19 -8.68
N ARG A 57 11.57 -1.23 -7.77
CA ARG A 57 11.16 -1.53 -6.38
C ARG A 57 9.82 -2.25 -6.34
N ALA A 58 8.81 -1.80 -7.09
CA ALA A 58 7.52 -2.47 -7.20
C ALA A 58 7.67 -3.90 -7.76
N SER A 59 8.57 -4.12 -8.72
CA SER A 59 8.87 -5.45 -9.23
C SER A 59 9.49 -6.37 -8.17
N PHE A 60 10.44 -5.89 -7.37
CA PHE A 60 10.97 -6.66 -6.24
C PHE A 60 9.91 -6.95 -5.18
N LEU A 61 9.07 -5.95 -4.88
CA LEU A 61 7.95 -6.13 -3.96
C LEU A 61 6.98 -7.20 -4.48
N HIS A 62 6.63 -7.19 -5.78
CA HIS A 62 5.82 -8.22 -6.43
C HIS A 62 6.44 -9.63 -6.38
N THR A 63 7.77 -9.75 -6.49
CA THR A 63 8.41 -11.06 -6.31
C THR A 63 8.29 -11.55 -4.86
N LYS A 64 8.54 -10.68 -3.87
CA LYS A 64 8.42 -11.05 -2.46
C LYS A 64 6.99 -11.45 -2.09
N ALA A 65 6.05 -10.63 -2.53
CA ALA A 65 4.61 -10.86 -2.56
C ALA A 65 4.19 -12.24 -3.05
N TYR A 66 4.64 -12.62 -4.25
CA TYR A 66 4.38 -13.92 -4.84
C TYR A 66 4.86 -15.07 -3.95
N LEU A 67 6.08 -14.98 -3.41
CA LEU A 67 6.65 -16.00 -2.52
C LEU A 67 5.87 -16.12 -1.20
N ILE A 68 5.44 -14.99 -0.63
CA ILE A 68 4.57 -14.97 0.57
C ILE A 68 3.24 -15.68 0.26
N LYS A 69 2.59 -15.31 -0.85
CA LYS A 69 1.33 -15.91 -1.29
C LYS A 69 1.44 -17.42 -1.45
N GLN A 70 2.53 -17.92 -2.03
CA GLN A 70 2.80 -19.37 -2.14
C GLN A 70 2.93 -20.03 -0.76
N SER A 71 3.71 -19.43 0.15
CA SER A 71 3.92 -19.96 1.51
C SER A 71 2.61 -20.00 2.32
N VAL A 72 1.77 -18.97 2.18
CA VAL A 72 0.44 -18.90 2.82
C VAL A 72 -0.50 -19.93 2.23
N THR A 73 -0.52 -20.08 0.90
CA THR A 73 -1.34 -21.09 0.22
C THR A 73 -0.97 -22.50 0.68
N ALA A 74 0.32 -22.79 0.83
CA ALA A 74 0.83 -24.07 1.34
C ALA A 74 0.58 -24.29 2.84
N GLY A 75 0.17 -23.24 3.57
CA GLY A 75 -0.04 -23.30 5.01
C GLY A 75 1.25 -23.28 5.84
N GLU A 76 2.38 -22.91 5.23
CA GLU A 76 3.69 -22.75 5.89
C GLU A 76 3.81 -21.40 6.60
N LEU A 77 3.04 -20.42 6.14
CA LEU A 77 2.99 -19.07 6.69
C LEU A 77 1.53 -18.71 6.98
N LEU A 78 1.29 -18.10 8.14
CA LEU A 78 -0.04 -17.61 8.49
C LEU A 78 -0.34 -16.30 7.75
N PRO A 79 -1.60 -16.04 7.36
CA PRO A 79 -1.94 -14.95 6.43
C PRO A 79 -1.57 -13.55 6.96
N VAL A 80 -1.93 -13.19 8.19
CA VAL A 80 -1.63 -11.87 8.77
C VAL A 80 -0.13 -11.70 8.96
N GLU A 81 0.58 -12.75 9.41
CA GLU A 81 2.04 -12.72 9.46
C GLU A 81 2.68 -12.52 8.08
N GLY A 82 2.20 -13.22 7.06
CA GLY A 82 2.65 -13.04 5.68
C GLY A 82 2.41 -11.62 5.17
N PHE A 83 1.24 -11.04 5.49
CA PHE A 83 0.95 -9.65 5.16
C PHE A 83 1.92 -8.68 5.84
N ALA A 84 2.13 -8.83 7.16
CA ALA A 84 3.06 -7.99 7.90
C ALA A 84 4.49 -8.10 7.38
N GLN A 85 4.94 -9.30 6.98
CA GLN A 85 6.26 -9.50 6.37
C GLN A 85 6.42 -8.79 5.01
N LEU A 86 5.34 -8.64 4.23
CA LEU A 86 5.39 -7.82 3.03
C LEU A 86 5.68 -6.36 3.39
N ILE A 87 4.98 -5.83 4.39
CA ILE A 87 5.13 -4.44 4.83
C ILE A 87 6.52 -4.20 5.43
N ASP A 88 7.03 -5.14 6.24
CA ASP A 88 8.42 -5.12 6.76
C ASP A 88 9.46 -5.09 5.64
N TYR A 89 9.19 -5.78 4.52
CA TYR A 89 10.06 -5.77 3.36
C TYR A 89 9.94 -4.47 2.55
N ALA A 90 8.71 -3.94 2.42
CA ALA A 90 8.43 -2.74 1.65
C ALA A 90 9.06 -1.48 2.28
N MET A 91 9.01 -1.32 3.60
CA MET A 91 9.56 -0.14 4.28
C MET A 91 11.03 0.16 3.90
N PRO A 92 12.02 -0.74 4.12
CA PRO A 92 13.40 -0.49 3.73
C PRO A 92 13.60 -0.49 2.21
N LEU A 93 12.77 -1.21 1.44
CA LEU A 93 12.85 -1.22 -0.02
C LEU A 93 12.56 0.17 -0.63
N PHE A 94 11.71 0.95 0.03
CA PHE A 94 11.40 2.33 -0.30
C PHE A 94 12.15 3.33 0.61
N ASP A 95 13.32 2.96 1.14
CA ASP A 95 14.17 3.83 1.96
C ASP A 95 13.45 4.46 3.16
N TYR A 96 12.46 3.75 3.72
CA TYR A 96 11.58 4.21 4.79
C TYR A 96 10.70 5.43 4.43
N ASP A 97 10.57 5.76 3.14
CA ASP A 97 9.55 6.70 2.65
C ASP A 97 8.16 6.05 2.76
N ILE A 98 7.34 6.60 3.65
CA ILE A 98 5.99 6.09 3.92
C ILE A 98 5.13 6.18 2.65
N ARG A 99 5.25 7.27 1.89
CA ARG A 99 4.48 7.45 0.65
C ARG A 99 4.89 6.43 -0.41
N GLY A 100 6.19 6.26 -0.64
CA GLY A 100 6.73 5.30 -1.58
C GLY A 100 6.35 3.86 -1.25
N MET A 101 6.44 3.48 0.04
CA MET A 101 5.99 2.17 0.52
C MET A 101 4.51 1.93 0.23
N LEU A 102 3.66 2.91 0.56
CA LEU A 102 2.22 2.84 0.29
C LEU A 102 1.93 2.75 -1.21
N TRP A 103 2.61 3.55 -2.03
CA TRP A 103 2.45 3.51 -3.48
C TRP A 103 2.79 2.13 -4.05
N GLY A 104 3.95 1.58 -3.69
CA GLY A 104 4.40 0.29 -4.19
C GLY A 104 3.50 -0.85 -3.74
N THR A 105 3.09 -0.83 -2.48
CA THR A 105 2.22 -1.87 -1.92
C THR A 105 0.81 -1.81 -2.52
N THR A 106 0.26 -0.62 -2.77
CA THR A 106 -1.04 -0.48 -3.44
C THR A 106 -1.03 -0.99 -4.87
N HIS A 107 0.05 -0.78 -5.62
CA HIS A 107 0.21 -1.42 -6.94
C HIS A 107 0.25 -2.94 -6.86
N VAL A 108 0.98 -3.49 -5.88
CA VAL A 108 1.15 -4.94 -5.76
C VAL A 108 -0.12 -5.62 -5.25
N ILE A 109 -0.70 -5.10 -4.17
CA ILE A 109 -1.87 -5.68 -3.51
C ILE A 109 -3.15 -5.34 -4.25
N ASN A 110 -3.39 -4.08 -4.62
CA ASN A 110 -4.67 -3.67 -5.22
C ASN A 110 -4.64 -3.52 -6.74
N GLY A 111 -3.46 -3.48 -7.36
CA GLY A 111 -3.35 -3.29 -8.80
C GLY A 111 -3.72 -1.89 -9.27
N MET A 112 -3.79 -0.92 -8.34
CA MET A 112 -4.26 0.45 -8.58
C MET A 112 -3.10 1.44 -8.64
N GLU A 113 -3.33 2.58 -9.30
CA GLU A 113 -2.36 3.67 -9.44
C GLU A 113 -2.74 4.84 -8.51
N PRO A 114 -2.07 5.03 -7.37
CA PRO A 114 -2.45 6.06 -6.40
C PRO A 114 -2.25 7.50 -6.88
N ASN A 115 -1.43 7.75 -7.91
CA ASN A 115 -1.14 9.10 -8.36
C ASN A 115 -2.21 9.68 -9.30
N ASN A 116 -2.94 8.85 -10.07
CA ASN A 116 -3.99 9.30 -10.97
C ASN A 116 -4.78 8.14 -11.59
N PRO A 117 -6.14 8.07 -11.49
CA PRO A 117 -7.07 8.97 -10.76
C PRO A 117 -7.13 8.64 -9.25
N PRO A 118 -7.96 9.32 -8.43
CA PRO A 118 -8.17 8.94 -7.02
C PRO A 118 -8.52 7.46 -6.84
N LEU A 119 -7.98 6.81 -5.80
CA LEU A 119 -8.10 5.36 -5.58
C LEU A 119 -9.53 4.91 -5.37
N TRP A 120 -10.35 5.69 -4.65
CA TRP A 120 -11.76 5.36 -4.41
C TRP A 120 -12.55 5.19 -5.71
N ARG A 121 -12.15 5.90 -6.77
CA ARG A 121 -12.77 5.76 -8.11
C ARG A 121 -12.29 4.53 -8.85
N GLN A 122 -11.14 3.97 -8.49
CA GLN A 122 -10.58 2.77 -9.13
C GLN A 122 -11.19 1.49 -8.56
N GLY A 123 -11.69 1.51 -7.32
CA GLY A 123 -12.32 0.37 -6.65
C GLY A 123 -13.37 -0.38 -7.50
N PRO A 124 -14.35 0.31 -8.14
CA PRO A 124 -15.34 -0.36 -8.98
C PRO A 124 -14.81 -0.93 -10.30
N TYR A 125 -13.63 -0.52 -10.76
CA TYR A 125 -13.09 -0.91 -12.06
C TYR A 125 -12.07 -2.05 -11.89
N SER A 126 -12.19 -3.07 -12.76
CA SER A 126 -11.37 -4.29 -12.75
C SER A 126 -9.87 -4.01 -12.60
N HIS A 127 -9.26 -4.71 -11.63
CA HIS A 127 -8.04 -4.37 -10.90
C HIS A 127 -6.72 -4.67 -11.63
N SER A 128 -6.61 -4.41 -12.94
CA SER A 128 -5.46 -4.89 -13.74
C SER A 128 -4.62 -3.81 -14.42
N SER A 129 -4.71 -2.54 -14.00
CA SER A 129 -3.87 -1.50 -14.62
C SER A 129 -2.39 -1.63 -14.24
N SER A 130 -2.10 -2.16 -13.05
CA SER A 130 -0.71 -2.39 -12.64
C SER A 130 -0.14 -3.73 -13.13
N PRO A 131 1.03 -3.73 -13.79
CA PRO A 131 1.74 -4.97 -14.13
C PRO A 131 2.31 -5.68 -12.90
N TYR A 132 2.25 -5.06 -11.71
CA TYR A 132 2.73 -5.59 -10.44
C TYR A 132 1.61 -6.24 -9.64
N PHE A 133 0.36 -6.19 -10.11
CA PHE A 133 -0.77 -6.76 -9.40
C PHE A 133 -0.63 -8.28 -9.26
N ILE A 134 -0.88 -8.76 -8.05
CA ILE A 134 -0.72 -10.15 -7.64
C ILE A 134 -2.04 -10.96 -7.60
N GLU A 135 -3.12 -10.40 -8.14
CA GLU A 135 -4.52 -10.87 -8.04
C GLU A 135 -5.21 -10.50 -6.71
N PRO A 136 -6.56 -10.37 -6.71
CA PRO A 136 -7.29 -9.97 -5.49
C PRO A 136 -7.29 -11.02 -4.39
N ASN A 137 -7.03 -12.30 -4.74
CA ASN A 137 -6.92 -13.39 -3.78
C ASN A 137 -5.47 -13.52 -3.27
N TRP A 138 -5.05 -12.57 -2.43
CA TRP A 138 -3.65 -12.40 -2.05
C TRP A 138 -3.17 -13.41 -0.99
N LEU A 139 -4.02 -13.81 -0.02
CA LEU A 139 -3.63 -14.70 1.11
C LEU A 139 -4.60 -15.87 1.31
N PRO A 140 -4.71 -16.80 0.34
CA PRO A 140 -5.65 -17.92 0.41
C PRO A 140 -5.11 -19.05 1.29
N TYR A 141 -5.10 -18.87 2.62
CA TYR A 141 -4.49 -19.81 3.58
C TYR A 141 -5.13 -21.20 3.50
N ARG A 142 -4.31 -22.21 3.17
CA ARG A 142 -4.74 -23.60 2.97
C ARG A 142 -6.00 -23.74 2.11
N ASN A 143 -6.06 -22.97 1.03
CA ASN A 143 -7.20 -22.98 0.11
C ASN A 143 -7.56 -24.38 -0.38
N GLU A 144 -8.82 -24.75 -0.23
CA GLU A 144 -9.41 -25.95 -0.77
C GLU A 144 -10.23 -25.61 -2.02
N PRO A 145 -9.73 -25.87 -3.25
CA PRO A 145 -10.38 -25.41 -4.48
C PRO A 145 -11.83 -25.89 -4.65
N ALA A 146 -12.19 -27.04 -4.07
CA ALA A 146 -13.54 -27.59 -4.07
C ALA A 146 -14.57 -26.70 -3.33
N LYS A 147 -14.09 -25.78 -2.49
CA LYS A 147 -14.91 -24.87 -1.67
C LYS A 147 -15.02 -23.47 -2.25
N ASN A 148 -14.30 -23.19 -3.34
CA ASN A 148 -14.45 -21.94 -4.08
C ASN A 148 -15.86 -21.86 -4.68
N LYS A 149 -16.56 -20.76 -4.42
CA LYS A 149 -17.90 -20.49 -4.94
C LYS A 149 -17.94 -19.10 -5.55
N LEU A 150 -18.76 -18.95 -6.60
CA LEU A 150 -19.16 -17.65 -7.15
C LEU A 150 -17.99 -16.68 -7.44
N GLY A 151 -16.83 -17.20 -7.85
CA GLY A 151 -15.67 -16.38 -8.23
C GLY A 151 -14.72 -16.02 -7.07
N TRP A 152 -15.06 -16.37 -5.83
CA TRP A 152 -14.21 -16.13 -4.67
C TRP A 152 -13.34 -17.36 -4.36
N LYS A 153 -12.10 -17.13 -3.88
CA LYS A 153 -11.27 -18.19 -3.30
C LYS A 153 -11.50 -18.26 -1.80
N HIS A 154 -11.83 -19.44 -1.30
CA HIS A 154 -11.95 -19.70 0.13
C HIS A 154 -10.57 -19.64 0.80
N SER A 155 -10.55 -19.18 2.05
CA SER A 155 -9.36 -19.19 2.91
C SER A 155 -9.76 -19.68 4.29
N LEU A 156 -9.00 -20.62 4.85
CA LEU A 156 -9.06 -20.88 6.28
C LEU A 156 -8.60 -19.63 7.04
N ARG A 157 -8.99 -19.54 8.32
CA ARG A 157 -8.76 -18.35 9.15
C ARG A 157 -7.29 -18.03 9.37
N GLY A 158 -6.47 -19.06 9.63
CA GLY A 158 -5.06 -18.84 9.98
C GLY A 158 -4.93 -18.04 11.27
N ASP A 159 -4.22 -16.92 11.23
CA ASP A 159 -4.00 -16.01 12.36
C ASP A 159 -4.84 -14.73 12.31
N TRP A 160 -5.84 -14.64 11.44
CA TRP A 160 -6.80 -13.53 11.48
C TRP A 160 -7.59 -13.54 12.79
N ARG A 161 -7.73 -12.37 13.39
CA ARG A 161 -8.74 -12.12 14.43
C ARG A 161 -10.13 -12.45 13.91
N LYS A 162 -10.91 -13.11 14.76
CA LYS A 162 -12.22 -13.67 14.39
C LYS A 162 -13.20 -12.59 13.93
N GLU A 163 -13.15 -11.41 14.55
CA GLU A 163 -14.00 -10.28 14.21
C GLU A 163 -13.79 -9.74 12.79
N TYR A 164 -12.68 -10.06 12.13
CA TYR A 164 -12.36 -9.58 10.78
C TYR A 164 -12.39 -10.67 9.72
N TRP A 165 -12.67 -11.92 10.10
CA TRP A 165 -12.59 -13.07 9.21
C TRP A 165 -13.91 -13.36 8.48
N ASP A 166 -13.92 -13.11 7.18
CA ASP A 166 -15.06 -13.27 6.25
C ASP A 166 -15.02 -14.60 5.45
N LYS A 167 -14.00 -15.44 5.70
CA LYS A 167 -13.69 -16.70 4.98
C LYS A 167 -13.21 -16.55 3.54
N THR A 168 -12.91 -15.35 3.06
CA THR A 168 -12.38 -15.12 1.71
C THR A 168 -10.86 -14.93 1.72
N ALA A 169 -10.23 -15.21 0.60
CA ALA A 169 -8.81 -14.90 0.39
C ALA A 169 -8.53 -13.42 0.09
N GLY A 170 -9.58 -12.59 0.03
CA GLY A 170 -9.56 -11.18 -0.37
C GLY A 170 -9.37 -10.19 0.78
N GLN A 171 -9.34 -10.64 2.03
CA GLN A 171 -9.32 -9.76 3.21
C GLN A 171 -8.17 -8.74 3.21
N ALA A 172 -6.94 -9.16 2.92
CA ALA A 172 -5.82 -8.23 2.87
C ALA A 172 -5.88 -7.27 1.67
N TYR A 173 -6.50 -7.70 0.57
CA TYR A 173 -6.81 -6.80 -0.56
C TYR A 173 -7.79 -5.71 -0.11
N HIS A 174 -8.89 -6.11 0.53
CA HIS A 174 -9.93 -5.21 1.05
C HIS A 174 -9.36 -4.26 2.11
N PHE A 175 -8.64 -4.78 3.10
CA PHE A 175 -7.97 -3.98 4.12
C PHE A 175 -7.01 -2.96 3.49
N TRP A 176 -6.09 -3.39 2.62
CA TRP A 176 -5.10 -2.46 2.08
C TRP A 176 -5.73 -1.37 1.18
N PHE A 177 -6.83 -1.69 0.50
CA PHE A 177 -7.56 -0.71 -0.29
C PHE A 177 -7.98 0.48 0.57
N TYR A 178 -8.60 0.25 1.74
CA TYR A 178 -9.04 1.33 2.61
C TYR A 178 -7.89 2.04 3.34
N VAL A 179 -6.77 1.36 3.64
CA VAL A 179 -5.53 2.01 4.10
C VAL A 179 -5.08 3.03 3.06
N ALA A 180 -5.03 2.61 1.79
CA ALA A 180 -4.56 3.43 0.69
C ALA A 180 -5.53 4.58 0.39
N VAL A 181 -6.84 4.33 0.29
CA VAL A 181 -7.85 5.39 0.10
C VAL A 181 -7.77 6.43 1.22
N ARG A 182 -7.66 6.00 2.49
CA ARG A 182 -7.51 6.94 3.61
C ARG A 182 -6.27 7.80 3.47
N TYR A 183 -5.14 7.23 3.06
CA TYR A 183 -3.88 7.95 2.93
C TYR A 183 -3.85 8.90 1.72
N PHE A 184 -4.24 8.43 0.53
CA PHE A 184 -4.12 9.17 -0.73
C PHE A 184 -5.30 10.09 -1.01
N ASP A 185 -6.53 9.66 -0.71
CA ASP A 185 -7.75 10.39 -1.06
C ASP A 185 -8.35 11.12 0.16
N GLY A 186 -8.14 10.59 1.37
CA GLY A 186 -8.57 11.19 2.64
C GLY A 186 -9.71 10.44 3.35
N MET A 187 -9.96 10.83 4.59
CA MET A 187 -10.89 10.14 5.51
C MET A 187 -12.31 10.02 4.95
N GLY A 188 -12.88 11.10 4.44
CA GLY A 188 -14.27 11.08 3.95
C GLY A 188 -14.51 10.12 2.79
N TYR A 189 -13.52 9.90 1.92
CA TYR A 189 -13.63 8.94 0.84
C TYR A 189 -13.50 7.50 1.33
N ALA A 190 -12.64 7.26 2.33
CA ALA A 190 -12.49 5.93 2.90
C ALA A 190 -13.75 5.52 3.69
N ASP A 191 -14.28 6.43 4.52
CA ASP A 191 -15.51 6.20 5.29
C ASP A 191 -16.70 5.96 4.35
N PHE A 192 -16.88 6.82 3.35
CA PHE A 192 -17.96 6.68 2.38
C PHE A 192 -17.81 5.40 1.55
N GLY A 193 -16.59 5.06 1.15
CA GLY A 193 -16.29 3.83 0.43
C GLY A 193 -16.58 2.58 1.26
N ASN A 194 -16.22 2.57 2.54
CA ASN A 194 -16.46 1.42 3.43
C ASN A 194 -17.97 1.28 3.73
N TRP A 195 -18.62 2.40 4.06
CA TRP A 195 -20.06 2.42 4.26
C TRP A 195 -20.84 2.01 3.01
N GLY A 196 -20.45 2.48 1.82
CA GLY A 196 -21.13 2.19 0.57
C GLY A 196 -20.91 0.76 0.05
N HIS A 197 -19.73 0.19 0.28
CA HIS A 197 -19.40 -1.18 -0.12
C HIS A 197 -20.07 -2.21 0.81
N ASP A 198 -20.08 -1.95 2.12
CA ASP A 198 -20.58 -2.89 3.13
C ASP A 198 -21.74 -2.29 3.94
N GLN A 199 -22.77 -1.80 3.25
CA GLN A 199 -23.95 -1.21 3.89
C GLN A 199 -24.62 -2.23 4.82
N GLN A 200 -24.87 -1.80 6.07
CA GLN A 200 -25.44 -2.62 7.13
C GLN A 200 -26.77 -3.30 6.75
N GLU A 201 -27.58 -2.65 5.92
CA GLU A 201 -28.87 -3.19 5.45
C GLU A 201 -28.73 -4.44 4.58
N TYR A 202 -27.54 -4.70 4.02
CA TYR A 202 -27.23 -5.84 3.18
C TYR A 202 -26.25 -6.83 3.82
N TRP A 203 -25.91 -6.65 5.10
CA TRP A 203 -25.10 -7.65 5.80
C TRP A 203 -25.83 -8.97 5.82
N GLU A 204 -25.15 -10.02 5.39
CA GLU A 204 -25.67 -11.37 5.56
C GLU A 204 -25.70 -11.73 7.05
N ASP A 205 -26.83 -12.26 7.50
CA ASP A 205 -26.98 -12.85 8.84
C ASP A 205 -26.25 -14.21 8.86
N TYR A 206 -24.92 -14.16 8.86
CA TYR A 206 -24.04 -15.31 8.85
C TYR A 206 -23.18 -15.33 10.12
N ASP A 207 -23.19 -16.46 10.81
CA ASP A 207 -22.41 -16.64 12.04
C ASP A 207 -20.95 -17.01 11.72
N PHE A 208 -20.13 -16.01 11.40
CA PHE A 208 -18.71 -16.21 11.10
C PHE A 208 -17.90 -16.80 12.27
N ILE A 209 -18.36 -16.61 13.51
CA ILE A 209 -17.62 -16.98 14.72
C ILE A 209 -17.80 -18.46 15.03
N ASN A 210 -19.03 -18.98 14.91
CA ASN A 210 -19.35 -20.36 15.29
C ASN A 210 -19.51 -21.30 14.09
N SER A 211 -19.52 -20.78 12.86
CA SER A 211 -19.54 -21.62 11.67
C SER A 211 -18.23 -22.39 11.48
N PRO A 212 -18.26 -23.61 10.91
CA PRO A 212 -17.04 -24.38 10.62
C PRO A 212 -16.06 -23.57 9.78
N GLU A 213 -14.76 -23.62 10.12
CA GLU A 213 -13.75 -22.83 9.40
C GLU A 213 -13.70 -23.16 7.89
N ASP A 214 -14.10 -24.39 7.59
CA ASP A 214 -14.02 -25.03 6.32
C ASP A 214 -15.32 -24.88 5.50
N GLU A 215 -16.30 -24.14 6.01
CA GLU A 215 -17.50 -23.75 5.27
C GLU A 215 -17.18 -22.64 4.26
N ALA A 216 -17.87 -22.64 3.12
CA ALA A 216 -17.73 -21.61 2.10
C ALA A 216 -18.15 -20.22 2.61
N PRO A 217 -17.56 -19.13 2.09
CA PRO A 217 -17.99 -17.77 2.43
C PRO A 217 -19.44 -17.50 1.99
N PRO A 218 -20.08 -16.49 2.59
CA PRO A 218 -21.40 -16.03 2.16
C PRO A 218 -21.43 -15.57 0.69
N PRO A 219 -22.54 -15.78 -0.06
CA PRO A 219 -22.58 -15.51 -1.50
C PRO A 219 -22.35 -14.05 -1.92
N SER A 220 -22.82 -13.08 -1.14
CA SER A 220 -22.72 -11.65 -1.51
C SER A 220 -21.31 -11.09 -1.36
N GLY A 221 -20.49 -11.68 -0.48
CA GLY A 221 -19.20 -11.11 -0.05
C GLY A 221 -19.34 -9.81 0.75
N ILE A 222 -20.56 -9.42 1.17
CA ILE A 222 -20.80 -8.26 2.02
C ILE A 222 -21.01 -8.77 3.44
N SER A 223 -20.15 -8.35 4.36
CA SER A 223 -20.14 -8.90 5.71
C SER A 223 -19.79 -7.86 6.76
N LYS A 224 -20.30 -8.07 7.99
CA LYS A 224 -19.88 -7.27 9.15
C LYS A 224 -18.35 -7.37 9.40
N PRO A 225 -17.72 -8.56 9.30
CA PRO A 225 -16.27 -8.67 9.40
C PRO A 225 -15.50 -7.80 8.40
N ASP A 226 -15.95 -7.72 7.14
CA ASP A 226 -15.31 -6.86 6.14
C ASP A 226 -15.47 -5.38 6.49
N TYR A 227 -16.67 -4.94 6.86
CA TYR A 227 -16.89 -3.56 7.30
C TYR A 227 -16.01 -3.18 8.50
N ASP A 228 -15.91 -4.05 9.49
CA ASP A 228 -15.08 -3.84 10.69
C ASP A 228 -13.58 -3.86 10.33
N LEU A 229 -13.16 -4.71 9.38
CA LEU A 229 -11.80 -4.74 8.83
C LEU A 229 -11.48 -3.45 8.06
N GLY A 230 -12.42 -2.92 7.27
CA GLY A 230 -12.33 -1.63 6.60
C GLY A 230 -12.16 -0.48 7.59
N ASN A 231 -12.88 -0.48 8.71
CA ASN A 231 -12.69 0.52 9.77
C ASN A 231 -11.30 0.44 10.41
N LYS A 232 -10.75 -0.78 10.57
CA LYS A 232 -9.36 -0.94 11.03
C LYS A 232 -8.34 -0.48 10.00
N ALA A 233 -8.59 -0.73 8.72
CA ALA A 233 -7.76 -0.21 7.64
C ALA A 233 -7.71 1.32 7.64
N ILE A 234 -8.85 1.99 7.86
CA ILE A 234 -8.93 3.44 7.96
C ILE A 234 -8.09 3.95 9.15
N GLN A 235 -8.11 3.27 10.30
CA GLN A 235 -7.25 3.63 11.45
C GLN A 235 -5.75 3.54 11.11
N LEU A 236 -5.31 2.50 10.40
CA LEU A 236 -3.91 2.39 9.95
C LEU A 236 -3.57 3.48 8.91
N GLY A 237 -4.47 3.73 7.95
CA GLY A 237 -4.28 4.78 6.95
C GLY A 237 -4.17 6.17 7.57
N ASP A 238 -4.91 6.43 8.65
CA ASP A 238 -4.84 7.67 9.43
C ASP A 238 -3.47 7.83 10.10
N ALA A 239 -3.02 6.80 10.84
CA ALA A 239 -1.71 6.79 11.48
C ALA A 239 -0.56 6.94 10.47
N LEU A 240 -0.66 6.31 9.30
CA LEU A 240 0.31 6.46 8.22
C LEU A 240 0.28 7.87 7.60
N ALA A 241 -0.89 8.48 7.45
CA ALA A 241 -1.02 9.83 6.94
C ALA A 241 -0.39 10.86 7.88
N GLU A 242 -0.62 10.72 9.18
CA GLU A 242 0.03 11.54 10.21
C GLU A 242 1.55 11.35 10.22
N ALA A 243 2.02 10.10 10.21
CA ALA A 243 3.45 9.78 10.18
C ALA A 243 4.13 10.29 8.90
N GLY A 244 3.46 10.18 7.75
CA GLY A 244 3.93 10.71 6.48
C GLY A 244 4.00 12.24 6.48
N ALA A 245 2.99 12.93 7.02
CA ALA A 245 3.00 14.38 7.14
C ALA A 245 4.11 14.88 8.08
N LEU A 246 4.37 14.16 9.18
CA LEU A 246 5.48 14.46 10.08
C LEU A 246 6.83 14.22 9.40
N GLN A 247 6.96 13.13 8.64
CA GLN A 247 8.15 12.84 7.85
C GLN A 247 8.43 13.96 6.86
N ASP A 248 7.42 14.47 6.16
CA ASP A 248 7.55 15.60 5.23
C ASP A 248 7.92 16.91 5.92
N LEU A 249 7.44 17.12 7.15
CA LEU A 249 7.77 18.30 7.94
C LEU A 249 9.23 18.28 8.41
N ILE A 250 9.71 17.14 8.92
CA ILE A 250 11.07 16.99 9.48
C ILE A 250 12.11 16.85 8.36
N TYR A 251 11.76 16.10 7.31
CA TYR A 251 12.58 15.83 6.15
C TYR A 251 11.86 16.32 4.89
N PRO A 252 11.80 17.66 4.68
CA PRO A 252 11.17 18.21 3.50
C PRO A 252 11.72 17.54 2.26
N ARG A 253 10.83 16.86 1.51
CA ARG A 253 11.14 16.05 0.34
C ARG A 253 12.00 16.76 -0.70
N TYR A 254 11.96 18.10 -0.70
CA TYR A 254 12.67 18.98 -1.63
C TYR A 254 14.08 19.40 -1.20
N CYS A 255 14.55 18.98 -0.01
CA CYS A 255 15.72 19.64 0.57
C CYS A 255 17.04 18.89 0.50
N ARG A 256 17.13 17.55 0.56
CA ARG A 256 18.43 16.84 0.61
C ARG A 256 18.36 15.37 0.18
N ALA A 257 19.06 15.02 -0.90
CA ALA A 257 19.12 13.66 -1.42
C ALA A 257 20.15 12.73 -0.72
N ASP A 258 20.93 13.27 0.21
CA ASP A 258 21.92 12.54 1.02
C ASP A 258 21.36 12.06 2.36
N ILE A 259 20.15 12.49 2.72
CA ILE A 259 19.50 12.06 3.96
C ILE A 259 18.77 10.74 3.70
N LYS A 260 19.34 9.66 4.20
CA LYS A 260 18.54 8.46 4.49
C LYS A 260 17.50 8.85 5.53
N LEU A 261 16.22 8.68 5.20
CA LEU A 261 15.16 8.86 6.17
C LEU A 261 15.43 7.90 7.34
N PRO A 262 15.39 8.37 8.60
CA PRO A 262 15.44 7.45 9.71
C PRO A 262 14.22 6.51 9.61
N LYS A 263 14.35 5.31 10.18
CA LYS A 263 13.19 4.45 10.40
C LYS A 263 12.14 5.28 11.15
N PRO A 264 10.90 5.40 10.67
CA PRO A 264 9.85 6.11 11.39
C PRO A 264 9.58 5.42 12.72
N ASP A 265 9.21 6.20 13.74
CA ASP A 265 8.81 5.68 15.05
C ASP A 265 7.56 4.80 14.94
N PHE A 266 6.72 5.06 13.94
CA PHE A 266 5.57 4.24 13.60
C PHE A 266 5.97 3.05 12.71
N ASP A 267 5.74 1.84 13.21
CA ASP A 267 6.01 0.59 12.49
C ASP A 267 4.69 -0.05 12.01
N PRO A 268 4.35 0.10 10.70
CA PRO A 268 3.06 -0.39 10.19
C PRO A 268 2.94 -1.91 10.22
N ALA A 269 4.04 -2.66 10.08
CA ALA A 269 4.00 -4.10 10.16
C ALA A 269 3.75 -4.57 11.61
N ALA A 270 4.36 -3.92 12.59
CA ALA A 270 4.05 -4.15 14.00
C ALA A 270 2.59 -3.79 14.33
N TRP A 271 2.06 -2.71 13.76
CA TRP A 271 0.65 -2.33 13.90
C TRP A 271 -0.29 -3.41 13.35
N ILE A 272 -0.03 -3.92 12.14
CA ILE A 272 -0.80 -4.99 11.51
C ILE A 272 -0.83 -6.23 12.41
N ARG A 273 0.33 -6.66 12.91
CA ARG A 273 0.41 -7.80 13.84
C ARG A 273 -0.40 -7.53 15.10
N ALA A 274 -0.28 -6.36 15.72
CA ALA A 274 -0.97 -6.06 16.97
C ALA A 274 -2.50 -5.99 16.81
N ASN A 275 -2.99 -5.54 15.66
CA ASN A 275 -4.41 -5.24 15.46
C ASN A 275 -5.18 -6.28 14.66
N LEU A 276 -4.53 -7.06 13.79
CA LEU A 276 -5.21 -8.03 12.92
C LEU A 276 -4.93 -9.49 13.29
N LYS A 277 -3.83 -9.73 14.02
CA LYS A 277 -3.43 -11.08 14.46
C LYS A 277 -4.13 -11.45 15.77
N GLU A 278 -4.62 -12.69 15.87
CA GLU A 278 -5.12 -13.29 17.13
C GLU A 278 -3.98 -13.79 18.03
#